data_AF-A0A0P7YAY1-F1
#
_entry.id   AF-A0A0P7YAY1-F1
#
_cell.length_a   1.000
_cell.length_b   1.000
_cell.length_c   1.000
_cell.angle_alpha   90.00
_cell.angle_beta   90.00
_cell.angle_gamma   90.00
#
_symmetry.space_group_name_H-M   'P 1'
#
loop_
_entity.id
_entity.type
_entity.pdbx_description
1 polymer ?
#
loop_
_entity_poly.entity_id
_entity_poly.type
_entity_poly.pdbx_seq_one_letter_code
_entity_poly.pdbx_strand_id
1 'polypeptide(L)' 'MPKRLRLTRRPQIAMTEDGYRKLRKLAAEAGLDEGEFLSFVFEYWGSVVNEEKFVARIRLFNSELEARKR' A
#
# COMPACT_ATOMS: atom_id res chain seq x y z
N MET A 1 5.04 24.47 10.78
CA MET A 1 6.13 23.48 10.58
C MET A 1 5.50 22.17 10.14
N PRO A 2 6.10 21.43 9.20
CA PRO A 2 5.60 20.11 8.80
C PRO A 2 5.54 19.18 10.02
N LYS A 3 4.50 18.34 10.10
CA LYS A 3 4.45 17.26 11.08
C LYS A 3 5.68 16.36 10.88
N ARG A 4 6.42 16.07 11.96
CA ARG A 4 7.61 15.23 11.88
C ARG A 4 7.21 13.79 11.53
N LEU A 5 7.76 13.25 10.45
CA LEU A 5 7.62 11.84 10.12
C LEU A 5 8.48 11.01 11.07
N ARG A 6 7.85 10.16 11.89
CA ARG A 6 8.54 9.25 12.81
C ARG A 6 8.00 7.84 12.60
N LEU A 7 8.79 7.01 11.92
CA LEU A 7 8.48 5.60 11.71
C LEU A 7 8.68 4.83 13.02
N THR A 8 7.58 4.59 13.74
CA THR A 8 7.62 3.94 15.08
C THR A 8 7.21 2.46 15.05
N ARG A 9 6.71 1.97 13.92
CA ARG A 9 6.21 0.60 13.77
C ARG A 9 6.92 -0.08 12.60
N ARG A 10 7.30 -1.33 12.78
CA ARG A 10 7.91 -2.19 11.74
C ARG A 10 7.09 -3.48 11.63
N PRO A 11 6.00 -3.47 10.84
CA PRO A 11 5.16 -4.64 10.70
C PRO A 11 5.90 -5.74 9.92
N GLN A 12 5.69 -7.00 10.30
CA GLN A 12 6.14 -8.15 9.50
C GLN A 12 5.06 -8.47 8.46
N ILE A 13 5.30 -8.11 7.20
CA ILE A 13 4.32 -8.23 6.12
C ILE A 13 4.90 -9.13 5.02
N ALA A 14 4.13 -10.14 4.62
CA ALA A 14 4.39 -10.91 3.40
C ALA A 14 3.70 -10.24 2.21
N MET A 15 4.38 -10.18 1.08
CA MET A 15 3.87 -9.64 -0.19
C MET A 15 4.17 -10.62 -1.32
N THR A 16 3.36 -10.60 -2.39
CA THR A 16 3.77 -11.25 -3.64
C THR A 16 4.96 -10.50 -4.25
N GLU A 17 5.75 -11.18 -5.08
CA GLU A 17 6.90 -10.57 -5.77
C GLU A 17 6.47 -9.34 -6.60
N ASP A 18 5.36 -9.44 -7.34
CA ASP A 18 4.83 -8.33 -8.13
C ASP A 18 4.39 -7.15 -7.25
N GLY A 19 3.75 -7.43 -6.11
CA GLY A 19 3.37 -6.40 -5.15
C GLY A 19 4.60 -5.68 -4.57
N TYR A 20 5.64 -6.44 -4.20
CA TYR A 20 6.87 -5.88 -3.68
C TYR A 20 7.62 -5.05 -4.72
N ARG A 21 7.77 -5.53 -5.95
CA ARG A 21 8.38 -4.77 -7.06
C ARG A 21 7.64 -3.46 -7.32
N LYS A 22 6.31 -3.49 -7.31
CA LYS A 22 5.49 -2.29 -7.51
C LYS A 22 5.70 -1.28 -6.38
N LEU A 23 5.72 -1.74 -5.12
CA LEU A 23 6.05 -0.90 -3.95
C LEU A 23 7.41 -0.22 -4.12
N ARG A 24 8.46 -1.02 -4.40
CA ARG A 24 9.83 -0.52 -4.62
C ARG A 24 9.90 0.56 -5.69
N LYS A 25 9.25 0.30 -6.84
CA LYS A 25 9.23 1.22 -7.97
C LYS A 25 8.54 2.54 -7.61
N LEU A 26 7.33 2.48 -7.03
CA LEU A 26 6.56 3.69 -6.69
C LEU A 26 7.23 4.51 -5.60
N ALA A 27 7.80 3.85 -4.58
CA ALA A 27 8.56 4.53 -3.53
C ALA A 27 9.76 5.27 -4.13
N ALA A 28 10.54 4.61 -5.00
CA ALA A 28 11.68 5.22 -5.67
C ALA A 28 11.28 6.40 -6.58
N GLU A 29 10.19 6.28 -7.35
CA GLU A 29 9.66 7.37 -8.19
C GLU A 29 9.22 8.58 -7.35
N ALA A 30 8.73 8.35 -6.14
CA ALA A 30 8.36 9.40 -5.19
C ALA A 30 9.54 9.96 -4.37
N GLY A 31 10.74 9.37 -4.50
CA GLY A 31 11.91 9.74 -3.69
C GLY A 31 11.79 9.35 -2.22
N LEU A 32 11.01 8.32 -1.90
CA LEU A 32 10.73 7.82 -0.54
C LEU A 32 11.30 6.42 -0.34
N ASP A 33 11.63 6.07 0.90
CA ASP A 33 11.78 4.66 1.29
C ASP A 33 10.40 3.94 1.35
N GLU A 34 10.40 2.62 1.40
CA GLU A 34 9.14 1.86 1.37
C GLU A 34 8.26 2.13 2.60
N GLY A 35 8.87 2.36 3.76
CA GLY A 35 8.15 2.68 4.99
C GLY A 35 7.52 4.07 4.94
N GLU A 36 8.25 5.05 4.43
CA GLU A 36 7.78 6.42 4.18
C GLU A 36 6.64 6.43 3.16
N PHE A 37 6.77 5.67 2.06
CA PHE A 37 5.73 5.56 1.04
C PHE A 37 4.45 4.93 1.59
N LEU A 38 4.56 3.84 2.35
CA LEU A 38 3.41 3.22 3.02
C LEU A 38 2.78 4.18 4.04
N SER A 39 3.59 4.89 4.83
CA SER A 39 3.10 5.93 5.75
C SER A 39 2.35 7.02 5.01
N PHE A 40 2.86 7.52 3.88
CA PHE A 40 2.17 8.48 3.03
C PHE A 40 0.81 7.93 2.56
N VAL A 41 0.78 6.74 1.94
CA VAL A 41 -0.46 6.15 1.41
C VAL A 41 -1.53 6.03 2.50
N PHE A 42 -1.16 5.55 3.69
CA PHE A 42 -2.12 5.35 4.78
C PHE A 42 -2.48 6.63 5.54
N GLU A 43 -1.57 7.59 5.70
CA GLU A 43 -1.88 8.90 6.32
C GLU A 43 -2.78 9.77 5.42
N TYR A 44 -2.71 9.57 4.10
CA TYR A 44 -3.47 10.35 3.11
C TYR A 44 -4.48 9.50 2.32
N TRP A 45 -4.89 8.35 2.86
CA TRP A 45 -5.73 7.35 2.17
C TRP A 45 -6.95 7.95 1.46
N GLY A 46 -7.74 8.76 2.17
CA GLY A 46 -8.97 9.35 1.64
C GLY A 46 -8.77 10.35 0.49
N SER A 47 -7.57 10.90 0.32
CA SER A 47 -7.27 11.81 -0.80
C SER A 47 -6.56 11.12 -1.97
N VAL A 48 -5.87 10.02 -1.75
CA VAL A 48 -5.11 9.29 -2.79
C VAL A 48 -5.88 8.10 -3.37
N VAL A 49 -6.93 7.63 -2.70
CA VAL A 49 -7.73 6.49 -3.13
C VAL A 49 -9.11 6.94 -3.62
N ASN A 50 -9.50 6.46 -4.80
CA ASN A 50 -10.88 6.55 -5.25
C ASN A 50 -11.70 5.45 -4.54
N GLU A 51 -12.56 5.86 -3.61
CA GLU A 51 -13.29 4.97 -2.70
C GLU A 51 -14.18 3.97 -3.46
N GLU A 52 -14.94 4.43 -4.45
CA GLU A 52 -15.85 3.57 -5.24
C GLU A 52 -15.09 2.47 -5.98
N LYS A 53 -14.03 2.84 -6.71
CA LYS A 53 -13.16 1.88 -7.42
C LYS A 53 -12.49 0.91 -6.46
N PHE A 54 -12.06 1.40 -5.31
CA PHE A 54 -11.41 0.58 -4.28
C PHE A 54 -12.37 -0.49 -3.73
N VAL A 55 -13.59 -0.11 -3.35
CA VAL A 55 -14.60 -1.04 -2.83
C VAL A 55 -14.94 -2.11 -3.86
N ALA A 56 -15.14 -1.73 -5.12
CA ALA A 56 -15.40 -2.69 -6.21
C ALA A 56 -14.22 -3.68 -6.40
N ARG A 57 -12.98 -3.16 -6.44
CA ARG A 57 -11.76 -3.98 -6.58
C ARG A 57 -11.55 -4.95 -5.43
N ILE A 58 -11.76 -4.52 -4.18
CA ILE A 58 -11.62 -5.39 -3.01
C ILE A 58 -12.63 -6.53 -3.03
N ARG A 59 -13.88 -6.27 -3.38
CA ARG A 59 -14.90 -7.32 -3.47
C ARG A 59 -14.53 -8.39 -4.48
N LEU A 60 -14.10 -7.98 -5.68
CA LEU A 60 -13.64 -8.89 -6.71
C LEU A 60 -12.41 -9.70 -6.23
N PHE A 61 -11.41 -9.01 -5.66
CA PHE A 61 -10.21 -9.68 -5.14
C PHE A 61 -10.55 -10.74 -4.08
N ASN A 62 -11.42 -10.41 -3.12
CA ASN A 62 -11.85 -11.35 -2.09
C ASN A 62 -12.61 -12.54 -2.67
N SER A 63 -13.42 -12.35 -3.72
CA SER A 63 -14.13 -13.45 -4.38
C SER A 63 -13.21 -14.47 -5.04
N GLU A 64 -12.00 -14.05 -5.45
CA GLU A 64 -11.00 -14.89 -6.10
C GLU A 64 -9.92 -15.41 -5.13
N LEU A 65 -9.90 -14.91 -3.88
CA LEU A 65 -8.78 -15.11 -2.95
C LEU A 65 -8.55 -16.59 -2.62
N GLU A 66 -9.60 -17.34 -2.34
CA GLU A 66 -9.50 -18.77 -1.97
C GLU A 66 -9.06 -19.65 -3.14
N ALA A 67 -9.30 -19.23 -4.38
CA ALA A 67 -8.76 -19.91 -5.55
C ALA A 67 -7.27 -19.62 -5.75
N ARG A 68 -6.83 -18.38 -5.45
CA ARG A 68 -5.42 -17.94 -5.57
C ARG A 68 -4.49 -18.49 -4.49
N LYS A 69 -5.03 -18.93 -3.34
CA LYS A 69 -4.25 -19.52 -2.24
C LYS A 69 -3.90 -21.00 -2.46
N ARG A 70 -4.52 -21.65 -3.44
CA ARG A 70 -4.29 -23.07 -3.78
C ARG A 70 -3.20 -23.19 -4.81
#